data_AF-Q9URQ5-F1
#
_entry.id   AF-Q9URQ5-F1
#
_cell.length_a   1.000
_cell.length_b   1.000
_cell.length_c   1.000
_cell.angle_alpha   90.00
_cell.angle_beta   90.00
_cell.angle_gamma   90.00
#
_symmetry.space_group_name_H-M   'P 1'
#
loop_
_entity.id
_entity.type
_entity.pdbx_description
1 polymer ?
#
loop_
_entity_poly.entity_id
_entity_poly.type
_entity_poly.pdbx_seq_one_letter_code
_entity_poly.pdbx_strand_id
1 'polypeptide(L)' 'MSQNNTISSMNPERAYNNVTLKNLTAFQLLSQRENICELLNLVESTERHNSIINPERQRMSLEEMKKMLDALKNERKK' A
#
# COMPACT_ATOMS: atom_id res chain seq x y z
N MET A 1 47.43 -13.84 21.92
CA MET A 1 47.22 -13.57 23.36
C MET A 1 45.84 -12.97 23.53
N SER A 2 45.00 -13.68 24.30
CA SER A 2 43.59 -13.45 24.68
C SER A 2 42.80 -12.29 24.06
N GLN A 3 41.96 -12.62 23.06
CA GLN A 3 40.65 -11.98 22.92
C GLN A 3 39.72 -12.61 23.98
N ASN A 4 39.82 -12.12 25.22
CA ASN A 4 38.84 -12.44 26.24
C ASN A 4 37.57 -11.64 25.89
N ASN A 5 36.69 -12.27 25.11
CA ASN A 5 35.32 -11.84 24.93
C ASN A 5 34.68 -11.74 26.31
N THR A 6 34.59 -10.50 26.79
CA THR A 6 33.85 -10.10 27.99
C THR A 6 32.34 -10.28 27.73
N ILE A 7 31.90 -11.52 27.55
CA ILE A 7 30.54 -11.94 27.89
C ILE A 7 30.52 -12.07 29.42
N SER A 8 30.79 -10.95 30.10
CA SER A 8 30.55 -10.83 31.53
C SER A 8 29.06 -10.95 31.72
N SER A 9 28.60 -12.13 32.14
CA SER A 9 27.38 -12.29 32.94
C SER A 9 26.23 -11.38 32.49
N MET A 10 25.87 -11.39 31.21
CA MET A 10 24.63 -10.73 30.81
C MET A 10 23.51 -11.53 31.46
N ASN A 11 22.79 -10.89 32.38
CA ASN A 11 21.59 -11.46 32.98
C ASN A 11 20.75 -12.06 31.82
N PRO A 12 20.48 -13.37 31.80
CA PRO A 12 19.82 -14.03 30.67
C PRO A 12 18.47 -13.40 30.34
N GLU A 13 17.78 -12.85 31.35
CA GLU A 13 16.55 -12.07 31.13
C GLU A 13 16.82 -10.79 30.34
N ARG A 14 17.91 -10.05 30.62
CA ARG A 14 18.28 -8.86 29.83
C ARG A 14 18.66 -9.23 28.40
N ALA A 15 19.38 -10.34 28.20
CA ALA A 15 19.71 -10.81 26.86
C ALA A 15 18.44 -11.19 26.08
N TYR A 16 17.53 -11.95 26.70
CA TYR A 16 16.24 -12.31 26.13
C TYR A 16 15.38 -11.09 25.81
N ASN A 17 15.27 -10.13 26.75
CA ASN A 17 14.52 -8.90 26.55
C ASN A 17 15.10 -8.07 25.40
N ASN A 18 16.43 -8.01 25.26
CA ASN A 18 17.07 -7.32 24.15
C ASN A 18 16.81 -8.00 22.81
N VAL A 19 16.86 -9.34 22.74
CA VAL A 19 16.51 -10.08 21.51
C VAL A 19 15.03 -9.86 21.17
N THR A 20 14.15 -9.95 22.15
CA THR A 20 12.71 -9.72 21.99
C THR A 20 12.43 -8.30 21.49
N LEU A 21 13.07 -7.29 22.09
CA LEU A 21 12.92 -5.90 21.68
C LEU A 21 13.44 -5.69 20.25
N LYS A 22 14.61 -6.25 19.91
CA LYS A 22 15.16 -6.21 18.54
C LYS A 22 14.21 -6.84 17.54
N ASN A 23 13.64 -8.00 17.86
CA ASN A 23 12.70 -8.69 16.99
C ASN A 23 11.40 -7.88 16.83
N LEU A 24 10.89 -7.29 17.90
CA LEU A 24 9.69 -6.45 17.85
C LEU A 24 9.94 -5.20 17.00
N THR A 25 11.07 -4.51 17.20
CA THR A 25 11.43 -3.33 16.40
C THR A 25 11.65 -3.70 14.94
N ALA A 26 12.31 -4.82 14.65
CA ALA A 26 12.48 -5.31 13.28
C ALA A 26 11.13 -5.60 12.62
N PHE A 27 10.22 -6.29 13.32
CA PHE A 27 8.86 -6.55 12.83
C PHE A 27 8.11 -5.25 12.53
N GLN A 28 8.14 -4.28 13.45
CA GLN A 28 7.48 -2.99 13.26
C GLN A 28 8.04 -2.23 12.04
N LEU A 29 9.36 -2.21 11.86
CA LEU A 29 9.99 -1.58 10.70
C LEU A 29 9.63 -2.29 9.39
N LEU A 30 9.62 -3.62 9.39
CA LEU A 30 9.27 -4.40 8.20
C LEU A 30 7.80 -4.22 7.82
N SER A 31 6.89 -4.22 8.79
CA SER A 31 5.47 -3.97 8.56
C SER A 31 5.20 -2.55 8.05
N GLN A 32 5.87 -1.54 8.63
CA GLN A 32 5.77 -0.17 8.11
C GLN A 32 6.32 -0.06 6.68
N ARG A 33 7.43 -0.73 6.38
CA ARG A 33 8.00 -0.77 5.02
C ARG A 33 7.01 -1.38 4.03
N GLU A 34 6.37 -2.47 4.39
CA GLU A 34 5.36 -3.14 3.55
C GLU A 34 4.18 -2.20 3.25
N ASN A 35 3.61 -1.57 4.28
CA ASN A 35 2.51 -0.62 4.10
C ASN A 35 2.88 0.55 3.17
N ILE A 36 4.10 1.08 3.28
CA ILE A 36 4.56 2.16 2.40
C ILE A 36 4.72 1.67 0.96
N CYS A 37 5.27 0.47 0.75
CA CYS A 37 5.39 -0.11 -0.58
C CYS A 37 4.02 -0.35 -1.23
N GLU A 38 3.03 -0.83 -0.48
CA GLU A 38 1.65 -0.97 -0.96
C GLU A 38 1.04 0.37 -1.37
N LEU A 39 1.24 1.41 -0.55
CA LEU A 39 0.75 2.76 -0.86
C LEU A 39 1.39 3.31 -2.14
N LEU A 40 2.71 3.16 -2.29
CA LEU A 40 3.43 3.60 -3.49
C LEU A 40 2.96 2.85 -4.74
N ASN A 41 2.74 1.54 -4.64
CA ASN A 41 2.17 0.76 -5.73
C ASN A 41 0.77 1.25 -6.11
N LEU A 42 -0.07 1.61 -5.14
CA LEU A 42 -1.40 2.15 -5.40
C LEU A 42 -1.32 3.50 -6.12
N VAL A 43 -0.44 4.41 -5.67
CA VAL A 43 -0.22 5.72 -6.31
C VAL A 43 0.28 5.52 -7.74
N GLU A 44 1.33 4.72 -7.94
CA GLU A 44 1.89 4.45 -9.27
C GLU A 44 0.86 3.76 -10.19
N SER A 45 0.05 2.85 -9.65
CA SER A 45 -1.04 2.22 -10.42
C SER A 45 -2.08 3.24 -10.86
N THR A 46 -2.38 4.23 -10.02
CA THR A 46 -3.32 5.32 -10.34
C THR A 46 -2.73 6.26 -11.38
N GLU A 47 -1.46 6.61 -11.28
CA GLU A 47 -0.76 7.41 -12.29
C GLU A 47 -0.68 6.69 -13.64
N ARG A 48 -0.36 5.40 -13.63
CA ARG A 48 -0.40 4.56 -14.85
C ARG A 48 -1.80 4.43 -15.41
N HIS A 49 -2.81 4.28 -14.56
CA HIS A 49 -4.20 4.26 -14.99
C HIS A 49 -4.54 5.57 -15.70
N ASN A 50 -4.20 6.72 -15.11
CA ASN A 50 -4.44 8.03 -15.70
C ASN A 50 -3.63 8.30 -16.98
N SER A 51 -2.46 7.68 -17.15
CA SER A 51 -1.67 7.84 -18.38
C SER A 51 -2.16 6.95 -19.52
N ILE A 52 -2.68 5.76 -19.21
CA ILE A 52 -3.26 4.83 -20.19
C ILE A 52 -4.66 5.29 -20.60
N ILE A 53 -5.42 5.79 -19.65
CA ILE A 53 -6.81 6.17 -19.86
C ILE A 53 -6.86 7.64 -20.24
N ASN A 54 -7.40 7.90 -21.44
CA ASN A 54 -7.75 9.25 -21.84
C ASN A 54 -9.00 9.69 -21.07
N PRO A 55 -8.88 10.60 -20.08
CA PRO A 55 -10.00 10.98 -19.21
C PRO A 55 -11.14 11.62 -20.01
N GLU A 56 -10.78 12.32 -21.09
CA GLU A 56 -11.74 13.00 -21.94
C GLU A 56 -12.53 12.03 -22.82
N ARG A 57 -11.88 10.95 -23.26
CA ARG A 57 -12.59 9.84 -23.92
C ARG A 57 -13.56 9.17 -22.96
N GLN A 58 -13.18 8.93 -21.71
CA GLN A 58 -14.09 8.37 -20.71
C GLN A 58 -15.27 9.31 -20.43
N ARG A 59 -15.02 10.61 -20.29
CA ARG A 59 -16.06 11.62 -20.10
C ARG A 59 -17.04 11.62 -21.27
N MET A 60 -16.54 11.58 -22.51
CA MET A 60 -17.37 11.52 -23.72
C MET A 60 -18.23 10.25 -23.76
N SER A 61 -17.65 9.07 -23.49
CA SER A 61 -18.42 7.82 -23.43
C SER A 61 -19.47 7.83 -22.32
N LEU A 62 -19.17 8.43 -21.16
CA LEU A 62 -20.14 8.59 -20.07
C LEU A 62 -21.32 9.46 -20.52
N GLU A 63 -21.04 10.59 -21.18
CA GLU A 63 -22.07 11.52 -21.66
C GLU A 63 -22.97 10.87 -22.73
N GLU A 64 -22.38 10.07 -23.62
CA GLU A 64 -23.10 9.31 -24.64
C GLU A 64 -24.02 8.25 -24.03
N MET A 65 -23.52 7.48 -23.04
CA MET A 65 -24.34 6.52 -22.31
C MET A 65 -25.48 7.19 -21.53
N LYS A 66 -25.25 8.36 -20.93
CA LYS A 66 -26.32 9.14 -20.28
C LYS A 66 -27.41 9.55 -21.27
N LYS A 67 -27.02 10.06 -22.44
CA LYS A 67 -27.98 10.40 -23.50
C LYS A 67 -28.78 9.20 -23.96
N MET A 68 -28.13 8.04 -24.14
CA MET A 68 -28.82 6.79 -24.51
C MET A 68 -29.79 6.34 -23.41
N LEU A 69 -29.39 6.45 -22.14
CA LEU A 69 -30.26 6.14 -21.00
C LEU A 69 -31.49 7.05 -20.94
N ASP A 70 -31.32 8.35 -21.15
CA ASP A 70 -32.42 9.31 -21.14
C ASP A 70 -33.37 9.12 -22.32
N ALA A 71 -32.86 8.78 -23.50
CA ALA A 71 -33.67 8.39 -24.65
C ALA A 71 -34.56 7.18 -24.32
N LEU A 72 -33.96 6.10 -23.78
CA LEU A 72 -34.68 4.89 -23.39
C LEU A 72 -35.72 5.14 -22.28
N LYS A 73 -35.43 6.04 -21.33
CA LYS A 73 -36.41 6.44 -20.29
C LYS A 73 -37.59 7.20 -20.86
N ASN A 74 -37.36 8.04 -21.88
CA ASN A 74 -38.41 8.82 -22.51
C ASN A 74 -39.26 7.98 -23.47
N GLU A 75 -38.69 6.97 -24.12
CA GLU A 75 -39.46 5.98 -24.89
C GLU A 75 -40.44 5.22 -24.00
N ARG A 76 -40.05 4.89 -22.76
CA ARG A 76 -40.93 4.21 -21.79
C ARG A 76 -42.07 5.08 -21.22
N LYS A 77 -42.07 6.39 -21.49
CA LYS A 77 -43.07 7.35 -21.02
C LYS A 77 -44.11 7.75 -22.09
N LYS A 78 -43.91 7.32 -23.34
CA LYS A 78 -44.91 7.43 -24.41
C LYS A 78 -45.67 6.12 -24.54
#